data_AF-A0A1I1GQD1-F1
#
_entry.id   AF-A0A1I1GQD1-F1
#
_cell.length_a   1.000
_cell.length_b   1.000
_cell.length_c   1.000
_cell.angle_alpha   90.00
_cell.angle_beta   90.00
_cell.angle_gamma   90.00
#
_symmetry.space_group_name_H-M   'P 1'
#
loop_
_entity.id
_entity.type
_entity.pdbx_description
1 polymer ?
#
loop_
_entity_poly.entity_id
_entity_poly.type
_entity_poly.pdbx_seq_one_letter_code
_entity_poly.pdbx_strand_id
1 'polypeptide(L)' 'MTNPQQPKVGLYIDPLTDFGFKKLFGTEPNKDLLIALLNSIFRGRKNIVV' A
#
# COMPACT_ATOMS: atom_id res chain seq x y z
N MET A 1 -35.59 1.27 -16.23
CA MET A 1 -34.24 1.74 -16.64
C MET A 1 -33.40 1.87 -15.38
N THR A 2 -32.87 0.77 -14.87
CA THR A 2 -31.98 0.79 -13.70
C THR A 2 -30.59 1.15 -14.20
N ASN A 3 -30.12 2.36 -13.89
CA ASN A 3 -28.74 2.75 -14.14
C ASN A 3 -27.86 1.96 -13.14
N PRO A 4 -27.07 0.96 -13.57
CA PRO A 4 -26.13 0.32 -12.66
C PRO A 4 -25.10 1.39 -12.32
N GLN A 5 -25.18 1.97 -11.11
CA GLN A 5 -24.23 2.97 -10.67
C GLN A 5 -22.83 2.37 -10.82
N GLN A 6 -22.11 2.83 -11.83
CA GLN A 6 -20.76 2.38 -12.11
C GLN A 6 -19.93 2.67 -10.86
N PRO A 7 -19.12 1.71 -10.39
CA PRO A 7 -18.29 1.95 -9.22
C PRO A 7 -17.44 3.18 -9.49
N LYS A 8 -17.66 4.24 -8.71
CA LYS A 8 -16.88 5.47 -8.78
C LYS A 8 -15.44 5.07 -8.51
N VAL A 9 -14.62 5.03 -9.56
CA VAL A 9 -13.20 4.71 -9.43
C VAL A 9 -12.63 5.73 -8.44
N GLY A 10 -12.26 5.24 -7.25
CA GLY A 10 -11.68 6.09 -6.21
C GLY A 10 -10.38 6.67 -6.75
N LEU A 11 -10.29 8.00 -6.86
CA LEU A 11 -9.11 8.71 -7.36
C LEU A 11 -7.88 8.48 -6.45
N TYR A 12 -8.12 8.15 -5.18
CA TYR A 12 -7.11 7.97 -4.15
C TYR A 12 -7.31 6.67 -3.39
N ILE A 13 -6.20 6.12 -2.90
CA ILE A 13 -6.17 4.97 -2.02
C ILE A 13 -5.75 5.47 -0.64
N ASP A 14 -6.50 5.09 0.39
CA ASP A 14 -6.10 5.32 1.78
C ASP A 14 -5.08 4.24 2.21
N PRO A 15 -3.79 4.60 2.42
CA PRO A 15 -2.75 3.64 2.80
C PRO A 15 -2.92 3.08 4.21
N LEU A 16 -3.79 3.68 5.05
CA LEU A 16 -4.04 3.22 6.41
C LEU A 16 -5.05 2.09 6.49
N THR A 17 -5.80 1.85 5.40
CA THR A 17 -6.68 0.68 5.29
C THR A 17 -5.88 -0.57 4.95
N ASP A 18 -6.32 -1.73 5.44
CA ASP A 18 -5.70 -3.03 5.08
C ASP A 18 -5.68 -3.23 3.55
N PHE A 19 -6.77 -2.87 2.87
CA PHE A 19 -6.85 -2.92 1.41
C PHE A 19 -5.81 -2.00 0.75
N GLY A 20 -5.73 -0.74 1.17
CA GLY A 20 -4.81 0.23 0.57
C GLY A 20 -3.35 -0.11 0.84
N PHE A 21 -3.04 -0.55 2.06
CA PHE A 21 -1.70 -1.02 2.41
C PHE A 21 -1.28 -2.21 1.55
N LYS A 22 -2.12 -3.25 1.44
CA LYS A 22 -1.85 -4.42 0.59
C LYS A 22 -1.75 -4.03 -0.88
N LYS A 23 -2.59 -3.12 -1.35
CA LYS A 23 -2.55 -2.64 -2.74
C LYS A 23 -1.25 -1.92 -3.06
N LEU A 24 -0.69 -1.17 -2.10
CA LEU A 24 0.54 -0.40 -2.27
C LEU A 24 1.80 -1.23 -2.03
N PHE A 25 1.81 -2.16 -1.07
CA PHE A 25 3.03 -2.82 -0.58
C PHE A 25 2.99 -4.36 -0.65
N GLY A 26 1.83 -4.94 -0.98
CA GLY A 26 1.60 -6.38 -0.92
C GLY A 26 1.92 -7.15 -2.20
N THR A 27 2.54 -6.53 -3.20
CA THR A 27 2.97 -7.18 -4.45
C THR A 27 4.49 -7.29 -4.48
N GLU A 28 5.02 -8.35 -5.09
CA GLU A 28 6.48 -8.57 -5.18
C GLU A 28 7.23 -7.38 -5.80
N PRO A 29 6.75 -6.73 -6.87
CA PRO A 29 7.43 -5.54 -7.42
C PRO A 29 7.49 -4.35 -6.47
N ASN A 30 6.61 -4.29 -5.46
CA ASN A 30 6.53 -3.19 -4.51
C ASN A 30 7.22 -3.52 -3.18
N LYS A 31 7.87 -4.68 -3.07
CA LYS A 31 8.57 -5.13 -1.86
C LYS A 31 9.66 -4.16 -1.42
N ASP A 32 10.39 -3.57 -2.36
CA ASP A 32 11.44 -2.59 -2.05
C ASP A 32 10.85 -1.33 -1.41
N LEU A 33 9.65 -0.91 -1.82
CA LEU A 33 8.94 0.22 -1.21
C LEU A 33 8.52 -0.10 0.23
N LEU A 34 8.06 -1.33 0.47
CA LEU A 34 7.74 -1.79 1.83
C LEU A 34 8.98 -1.79 2.72
N ILE A 35 10.10 -2.32 2.22
CA ILE A 35 11.37 -2.36 2.96
C ILE A 35 11.85 -0.94 3.27
N ALA A 36 11.81 -0.02 2.30
CA ALA A 36 12.17 1.37 2.52
C ALA A 36 11.30 2.05 3.59
N LEU A 37 9.98 1.84 3.55
CA LEU A 37 9.04 2.34 4.55
C LEU A 37 9.40 1.80 5.95
N LEU A 38 9.55 0.48 6.09
CA LEU A 38 9.84 -0.14 7.39
C LEU A 38 11.19 0.30 7.94
N ASN A 39 12.22 0.42 7.09
CA ASN A 39 13.53 0.91 7.49
C ASN A 39 13.49 2.38 7.93
N SER A 40 12.62 3.21 7.33
CA SER A 40 12.41 4.58 7.81
C SER A 40 11.79 4.62 9.22
N ILE A 41 10.84 3.72 9.51
CA ILE A 41 10.14 3.62 10.81
C ILE A 41 11.04 3.00 11.89
N PHE A 42 11.89 2.05 11.51
CA PHE A 42 12.78 1.33 12.40
C PHE A 42 14.18 1.90 12.50
N ARG A 43 14.44 3.09 11.95
CA ARG A 43 15.74 3.76 12.02
C ARG A 43 16.33 3.70 13.44
N GLY A 44 17.56 3.20 13.56
CA GLY A 44 18.26 3.04 14.83
C GLY A 44 17.86 1.83 15.67
N ARG A 45 16.88 1.02 15.23
CA ARG A 45 16.42 -0.20 15.92
C ARG A 45 16.63 -1.45 15.09
N LYS A 46 16.29 -1.40 13.79
CA LYS A 46 16.41 -2.53 12.86
C LYS A 46 16.72 -2.03 11.45
N ASN A 47 17.38 -2.88 10.67
CA ASN A 47 17.60 -2.68 9.25
C ASN A 47 17.26 -3.98 8.50
N ILE A 48 16.27 -3.91 7.62
CA ILE A 48 15.81 -5.02 6.79
C ILE A 48 16.56 -4.96 5.46
N VAL A 49 17.17 -6.07 5.06
CA VAL A 49 17.92 -6.25 3.81
C VAL A 49 17.29 -7.39 3.00
N VAL A 50 17.39 -7.30 1.66
CA VAL A 50 16.86 -8.28 0.70
C VAL A 50 17.78 -9.49 0.59
#